data_AF-A0A3N5M593-F1
#
_entry.id   AF-A0A3N5M593-F1
#
_cell.length_a   1.000
_cell.length_b   1.000
_cell.length_c   1.000
_cell.angle_alpha   90.00
_cell.angle_beta   90.00
_cell.angle_gamma   90.00
#
_symmetry.space_group_name_H-M   'P 1'
#
loop_
_entity.id
_entity.type
_entity.pdbx_description
1 polymer ?
#
loop_
_entity_poly.entity_id
_entity_poly.type
_entity_poly.pdbx_seq_one_letter_code
_entity_poly.pdbx_strand_id
1 'polypeptide(L)' 'MTDNTATRPIRRKVFMLRMWQHGRNLPDWVSEIQDVTNGEVTHLHGLDALFEYLRQKTAQVLEAPRNKENSEED' A
#
# COMPACT_ATOMS: atom_id res chain seq x y z
N MET A 1 -16.87 34.78 1.63
CA MET A 1 -15.55 34.16 1.44
C MET A 1 -15.30 33.22 2.60
N THR A 2 -15.40 31.92 2.39
CA THR A 2 -14.91 30.89 3.33
C THR A 2 -14.17 29.86 2.49
N ASP A 3 -12.86 30.08 2.39
CA ASP A 3 -11.94 29.18 1.71
C ASP A 3 -11.75 27.96 2.62
N ASN A 4 -12.61 26.95 2.46
CA ASN A 4 -12.57 25.72 3.25
C ASN A 4 -11.55 24.75 2.64
N THR A 5 -10.27 25.14 2.68
CA THR A 5 -9.14 24.24 2.38
C THR A 5 -8.90 23.32 3.58
N ALA A 6 -9.89 22.47 3.87
CA ALA A 6 -9.68 21.31 4.73
C ALA A 6 -8.71 20.36 4.01
N THR A 7 -7.41 20.62 4.18
CA THR A 7 -6.33 19.78 3.68
C THR A 7 -6.56 18.39 4.26
N ARG A 8 -7.07 17.47 3.42
CA ARG A 8 -7.29 16.09 3.85
C ARG A 8 -5.93 15.54 4.30
N PRO A 9 -5.84 14.88 5.46
CA PRO A 9 -4.57 14.35 5.92
C PRO A 9 -4.04 13.35 4.88
N ILE A 10 -2.84 13.62 4.36
CA ILE A 10 -2.16 12.71 3.44
C ILE A 10 -1.72 11.50 4.25
N ARG A 11 -2.27 10.32 3.94
CA ARG A 11 -1.80 9.05 4.50
C ARG A 11 -0.83 8.41 3.53
N ARG A 12 0.39 8.14 4.00
CA ARG A 12 1.46 7.53 3.21
C ARG A 12 1.63 6.07 3.61
N LYS A 13 1.63 5.17 2.63
CA LYS A 13 2.07 3.77 2.76
C LYS A 13 3.22 3.54 1.78
N VAL A 14 4.32 2.95 2.26
CA VAL A 14 5.54 2.77 1.47
C VAL A 14 5.84 1.29 1.33
N PHE A 15 6.17 0.89 0.11
CA PHE A 15 6.56 -0.47 -0.23
C PHE A 15 7.92 -0.45 -0.94
N MET A 16 8.70 -1.50 -0.74
CA MET A 16 9.84 -1.82 -1.60
C MET A 16 9.41 -2.93 -2.55
N LEU A 17 9.53 -2.70 -3.85
CA LEU A 17 9.16 -3.65 -4.90
C LEU A 17 10.43 -4.14 -5.61
N ARG A 18 10.60 -5.45 -5.67
CA ARG A 18 11.64 -6.12 -6.46
C ARG A 18 10.95 -7.03 -7.48
N MET A 19 11.41 -7.01 -8.72
CA MET A 19 10.79 -7.80 -9.79
C MET A 19 11.87 -8.46 -10.63
N TRP A 20 11.61 -9.68 -11.06
CA TRP A 20 12.46 -10.42 -11.96
C TRP A 20 11.63 -11.22 -12.95
N GLN A 21 12.16 -11.38 -14.16
CA GLN A 21 11.57 -12.24 -15.15
C GLN A 21 11.95 -13.70 -14.83
N HIS A 22 10.94 -14.56 -14.82
CA HIS A 22 11.07 -15.99 -14.64
C HIS A 22 10.79 -16.71 -15.96
N GLY A 23 11.68 -17.63 -16.34
CA GLY A 23 11.55 -18.43 -17.57
C GLY A 23 12.11 -17.76 -18.83
N ARG A 24 12.55 -18.60 -19.78
CA ARG A 24 13.09 -18.15 -21.09
C ARG A 24 12.01 -18.05 -22.18
N ASN A 25 10.87 -18.73 -22.00
CA ASN A 25 9.92 -19.00 -23.09
C ASN A 25 8.58 -18.26 -22.95
N LEU A 26 8.20 -17.83 -21.75
CA LEU A 26 7.02 -17.00 -21.49
C LEU A 26 7.42 -15.93 -20.47
N PRO A 27 6.98 -14.66 -20.63
CA PRO A 27 7.35 -13.56 -19.74
C PRO A 27 6.54 -13.64 -18.44
N ASP A 28 6.87 -14.60 -17.58
CA ASP A 28 6.30 -14.64 -16.22
C ASP A 28 7.11 -13.71 -15.33
N TRP A 29 6.49 -12.65 -14.85
CA TRP A 29 7.10 -11.77 -13.85
C TRP A 29 6.84 -12.30 -12.46
N VAL A 30 7.87 -12.39 -11.64
CA VAL A 30 7.73 -12.62 -10.21
C VAL A 30 8.07 -11.32 -9.50
N SER A 31 7.24 -10.96 -8.53
CA SER A 31 7.39 -9.75 -7.73
C SER A 31 7.52 -10.11 -6.26
N GLU A 32 8.46 -9.47 -5.58
CA GLU A 32 8.52 -9.42 -4.13
C GLU A 32 8.16 -8.00 -3.69
N ILE A 33 7.14 -7.88 -2.85
CA ILE A 33 6.71 -6.62 -2.28
C ILE A 33 6.88 -6.66 -0.76
N GLN A 34 7.66 -5.72 -0.24
CA GLN A 34 7.91 -5.56 1.19
C GLN A 34 7.21 -4.30 1.69
N ASP A 35 6.37 -4.44 2.71
CA ASP A 35 5.83 -3.31 3.45
C ASP A 35 6.91 -2.74 4.38
N VAL A 36 7.30 -1.50 4.13
CA VAL A 36 8.38 -0.83 4.88
C VAL A 36 7.99 -0.55 6.34
N THR A 37 6.69 -0.56 6.64
CA THR A 37 6.17 -0.22 7.97
C THR A 37 6.36 -1.36 8.97
N ASN A 38 6.10 -2.59 8.54
CA ASN A 38 6.07 -3.78 9.40
C ASN A 38 7.08 -4.86 8.96
N GLY A 39 7.77 -4.65 7.83
CA GLY A 39 8.72 -5.60 7.28
C GLY A 39 8.09 -6.83 6.61
N GLU A 40 6.77 -6.89 6.48
CA GLU A 40 6.05 -8.00 5.85
C GLU A 40 6.45 -8.12 4.37
N VAL A 41 6.83 -9.33 3.95
CA VAL A 41 7.24 -9.63 2.57
C VAL A 41 6.22 -10.56 1.93
N THR A 42 5.71 -10.18 0.76
CA THR A 42 4.79 -10.99 -0.05
C THR A 42 5.40 -11.27 -1.43
N HIS A 43 5.28 -12.51 -1.88
CA HIS A 43 5.71 -12.93 -3.23
C HIS A 43 4.47 -13.09 -4.11
N LEU A 44 4.49 -12.50 -5.29
CA LEU A 44 3.37 -12.45 -6.23
C LEU A 44 3.83 -12.90 -7.62
N HIS A 45 3.00 -13.73 -8.26
CA HIS A 45 3.23 -14.21 -9.62
C HIS A 45 2.34 -13.43 -10.59
N GLY A 46 2.96 -12.78 -11.58
CA GLY A 46 2.29 -11.95 -12.57
C GLY A 46 1.98 -10.53 -12.11
N LEU A 47 1.80 -9.63 -13.09
CA LEU A 47 1.48 -8.22 -12.84
C LEU A 47 0.07 -8.03 -12.27
N ASP A 48 -0.88 -8.86 -12.68
CA ASP A 48 -2.27 -8.77 -12.21
C ASP A 48 -2.38 -8.99 -10.70
N ALA A 49 -1.65 -9.98 -10.17
CA ALA A 49 -1.58 -10.24 -8.73
C ALA A 49 -0.95 -9.06 -7.97
N LEU A 50 0.08 -8.42 -8.53
CA LEU A 50 0.70 -7.22 -7.97
C LEU A 50 -0.29 -6.04 -7.90
N PHE A 51 -1.02 -5.78 -8.98
CA PHE A 51 -1.99 -4.69 -9.02
C PHE A 51 -3.15 -4.93 -8.05
N GLU A 52 -3.66 -6.15 -7.97
CA GLU A 52 -4.73 -6.49 -7.02
C GLU A 52 -4.26 -6.33 -5.57
N TYR A 53 -3.03 -6.75 -5.26
CA TYR A 53 -2.43 -6.54 -3.94
C TYR A 53 -2.33 -5.05 -3.58
N LEU A 54 -1.83 -4.22 -4.49
CA LEU A 54 -1.71 -2.77 -4.27
C LEU A 54 -3.09 -2.11 -4.11
N ARG A 55 -4.10 -2.55 -4.87
CA ARG A 55 -5.49 -2.08 -4.75
C ARG A 55 -6.06 -2.39 -3.37
N GLN A 56 -5.86 -3.60 -2.86
CA GLN A 56 -6.31 -4.00 -1.53
C GLN A 56 -5.62 -3.20 -0.42
N LYS A 57 -4.30 -3.06 -0.48
CA LYS A 57 -3.54 -2.32 0.55
C LYS A 57 -3.85 -0.82 0.54
N THR A 58 -4.09 -0.22 -0.63
CA THR A 58 -4.49 1.20 -0.73
C THR A 58 -5.92 1.42 -0.19
N ALA A 59 -6.86 0.51 -0.47
CA ALA A 59 -8.20 0.56 0.11
C ALA A 59 -8.16 0.53 1.65
N GLN A 60 -7.35 -0.35 2.24
CA GLN A 60 -7.17 -0.42 3.71
C GLN A 60 -6.65 0.89 4.32
N VAL A 61 -5.75 1.60 3.61
CA VAL A 61 -5.24 2.90 4.07
C VAL A 61 -6.32 3.98 4.05
N LEU A 62 -7.23 3.92 3.08
CA LEU A 62 -8.36 4.85 2.95
C LEU A 62 -9.46 4.56 3.98
N GLU A 63 -9.73 3.29 4.26
CA GLU A 63 -10.80 2.85 5.18
C GLU A 63 -10.40 2.89 6.67
N ALA A 64 -9.10 2.94 7.00
CA ALA A 64 -8.67 2.93 8.39
C ALA A 64 -9.28 4.12 9.19
N PRO A 65 -9.99 3.88 10.32
CA PRO A 65 -10.62 4.95 11.08
C PRO A 65 -9.59 5.94 11.64
N ARG A 66 -9.95 7.24 11.68
CA ARG A 66 -9.21 8.29 12.42
C ARG A 66 -9.39 8.05 13.93
N ASN A 67 -8.75 7.06 14.53
CA ASN A 67 -8.87 6.84 15.98
C ASN A 67 -7.50 6.76 16.66
N LYS A 68 -7.13 7.87 17.31
CA LYS A 68 -6.55 7.99 18.66
C LYS A 68 -5.89 9.37 18.86
N GLU A 69 -6.67 10.45 18.78
CA GLU A 69 -6.33 11.76 19.36
C GLU A 69 -7.66 12.38 19.83
N ASN A 70 -8.10 12.01 21.04
CA ASN A 70 -9.08 12.70 21.89
C ASN A 70 -9.45 11.80 23.08
N SER A 71 -8.45 11.33 23.81
CA SER A 71 -8.67 10.59 25.07
C SER A 71 -7.53 10.89 26.02
N GLU A 72 -7.37 12.16 26.39
CA GLU A 72 -6.60 12.62 27.55
C GLU A 72 -6.94 14.10 27.78
N GLU A 73 -8.20 14.35 28.17
CA GLU A 73 -8.56 15.49 29.02
C GLU A 73 -9.45 14.91 30.12
N ASP A 74 -8.82 14.61 31.25
CA ASP A 74 -9.41 14.61 32.59
C ASP A 74 -8.43 15.36 33.50
#